data_AF-A0A270BKG1-F1
#
_entry.id   AF-A0A270BKG1-F1
#
_cell.length_a   1.000
_cell.length_b   1.000
_cell.length_c   1.000
_cell.angle_alpha   90.00
_cell.angle_beta   90.00
_cell.angle_gamma   90.00
#
_symmetry.space_group_name_H-M   'P 1'
#
loop_
_entity.id
_entity.type
_entity.pdbx_description
1 polymer ?
#
loop_
_entity_poly.entity_id
_entity_poly.type
_entity_poly.pdbx_seq_one_letter_code
_entity_poly.pdbx_strand_id
1 'polypeptide(L)'
;MDIGQSLFDAWFDFARPTVAPYRDAAGDEVVAAIDAPRFDHDAAAASIGLLVEPGAELGQADRARLQAAAIGATKATVLHRRRTDDGAIVRRAWYTLDPQAVIDACLGQAGHHLSIGAVPGYRPNLGGFVRYRGEDWQLTDLVGTGTGAAIGDEEGRALIGA
;
A
#
# COMPACT_ATOMS: atom_id res chain seq x y z
N MET A 1 3.46 -4.82 -8.99
CA MET A 1 4.18 -6.10 -8.85
C MET A 1 3.49 -6.84 -7.71
N ASP A 2 3.33 -8.16 -7.77
CA ASP A 2 2.68 -8.87 -6.67
C ASP A 2 3.59 -8.87 -5.44
N ILE A 3 3.02 -8.58 -4.27
CA ILE A 3 3.80 -8.57 -3.03
C ILE A 3 3.91 -10.02 -2.58
N GLY A 4 5.11 -10.59 -2.71
CA GLY A 4 5.47 -11.89 -2.17
C GLY A 4 6.75 -11.79 -1.35
N GLN A 5 7.04 -12.82 -0.55
CA GLN A 5 8.16 -12.84 0.40
C GLN A 5 9.50 -12.41 -0.23
N SER A 6 9.88 -13.01 -1.36
CA SER A 6 11.17 -12.74 -2.01
C SER A 6 11.32 -11.31 -2.52
N LEU A 7 10.23 -10.67 -2.96
CA LEU A 7 10.24 -9.26 -3.31
C LEU A 7 10.35 -8.39 -2.06
N PHE A 8 9.59 -8.75 -1.03
CA PHE A 8 9.52 -7.99 0.20
C PHE A 8 10.90 -7.90 0.85
N ASP A 9 11.57 -9.04 1.02
CA ASP A 9 12.90 -9.15 1.62
C ASP A 9 13.96 -8.30 0.90
N ALA A 10 13.77 -8.07 -0.40
CA ALA A 10 14.75 -7.36 -1.21
C ALA A 10 14.50 -5.84 -1.28
N TRP A 11 13.27 -5.38 -1.02
CA TRP A 11 12.85 -4.00 -1.33
C TRP A 11 12.20 -3.27 -0.15
N PHE A 12 11.88 -3.98 0.94
CA PHE A 12 11.12 -3.42 2.04
C PHE A 12 11.72 -3.81 3.40
N ASP A 13 11.65 -2.88 4.33
CA ASP A 13 11.93 -3.12 5.74
C ASP A 13 10.60 -3.33 6.48
N PHE A 14 10.58 -4.31 7.39
CA PHE A 14 9.41 -4.60 8.22
C PHE A 14 9.74 -4.51 9.71
N ALA A 15 8.83 -3.92 10.49
CA ALA A 15 8.91 -3.96 11.94
C ALA A 15 7.52 -3.88 12.60
N ARG A 16 7.36 -4.61 13.71
CA ARG A 16 6.22 -4.53 14.63
C ARG A 16 6.70 -4.61 16.09
N PRO A 17 5.90 -4.22 17.10
CA PRO A 17 6.35 -4.20 18.49
C PRO A 17 6.37 -5.59 19.17
N THR A 18 5.54 -6.52 18.72
CA THR A 18 5.35 -7.84 19.33
C THR A 18 5.24 -8.91 18.27
N VAL A 19 5.54 -10.16 18.63
CA VAL A 19 5.24 -11.29 17.74
C VAL A 19 3.73 -11.42 17.52
N ALA A 20 3.32 -11.93 16.38
CA ALA A 20 1.90 -12.02 16.05
C ALA A 20 1.59 -13.23 15.16
N PRO A 21 0.42 -13.87 15.31
CA PRO A 21 0.04 -15.01 14.50
C PRO A 21 -0.32 -14.61 13.06
N TYR A 22 -0.19 -15.56 12.13
CA TYR A 22 -0.79 -15.56 10.80
C TYR A 22 -0.97 -17.01 10.31
N ARG A 23 -1.71 -17.20 9.22
CA ARG A 23 -1.85 -18.50 8.56
C ARG A 23 -0.85 -18.62 7.42
N ASP A 24 0.00 -19.65 7.47
CA ASP A 24 0.99 -19.89 6.42
C ASP A 24 0.44 -20.64 5.21
N ALA A 25 1.30 -20.94 4.25
CA ALA A 25 0.94 -21.66 3.02
C ALA A 25 0.54 -23.13 3.24
N ALA A 26 0.85 -23.72 4.40
CA ALA A 26 0.35 -25.04 4.79
C ALA A 26 -1.07 -24.97 5.38
N GLY A 27 -1.55 -23.75 5.66
CA GLY A 27 -2.83 -23.51 6.33
C GLY A 27 -2.72 -23.53 7.85
N ASP A 28 -1.51 -23.62 8.40
CA ASP A 28 -1.25 -23.70 9.83
C ASP A 28 -1.14 -22.29 10.43
N GLU A 29 -1.60 -22.13 11.68
CA GLU A 29 -1.37 -20.90 12.44
C GLU A 29 0.05 -20.91 13.01
N VAL A 30 0.83 -19.92 12.58
CA VAL A 30 2.23 -19.75 12.95
C VAL A 30 2.44 -18.36 13.53
N VAL A 31 3.45 -18.20 14.38
CA VAL A 31 3.78 -16.92 15.01
C VAL A 31 4.99 -16.29 14.31
N ALA A 32 4.78 -15.13 13.68
CA ALA A 32 5.85 -14.38 13.05
C ALA A 32 6.66 -13.59 14.08
N ALA A 33 7.97 -13.51 13.87
CA ALA A 33 8.86 -12.61 14.61
C ALA A 33 8.50 -11.13 14.39
N ILE A 34 9.08 -10.25 15.21
CA ILE A 34 8.80 -8.81 15.19
C ILE A 34 9.27 -8.10 13.91
N ASP A 35 10.20 -8.70 13.20
CA ASP A 35 10.83 -8.22 11.96
C ASP A 35 10.40 -9.04 10.73
N ALA A 36 9.54 -10.03 10.93
CA ALA A 36 9.05 -10.89 9.86
C ALA A 36 7.69 -10.39 9.31
N PRO A 37 7.59 -10.08 8.00
CA PRO A 37 6.31 -9.79 7.37
C PRO A 37 5.40 -11.03 7.42
N ARG A 38 4.08 -10.82 7.46
CA ARG A 38 3.09 -11.91 7.52
C ARG A 38 2.40 -12.03 6.16
N PHE A 39 2.76 -13.04 5.39
CA PHE A 39 2.06 -13.40 4.15
C PHE A 39 0.98 -14.42 4.44
N ASP A 40 -0.23 -13.92 4.60
CA ASP A 40 -1.35 -14.68 5.14
C ASP A 40 -2.02 -15.52 4.03
N HIS A 41 -2.65 -16.62 4.44
CA HIS A 41 -3.40 -17.53 3.58
C HIS A 41 -4.79 -17.81 4.16
N ASP A 42 -5.75 -18.14 3.31
CA ASP A 42 -7.07 -18.57 3.78
C ASP A 42 -7.10 -20.05 4.17
N ALA A 43 -8.26 -20.53 4.63
CA ALA A 43 -8.44 -21.93 5.04
C ALA A 43 -8.27 -22.95 3.88
N ALA A 44 -8.27 -22.49 2.63
CA ALA A 44 -7.98 -23.30 1.45
C ALA A 44 -6.52 -23.18 0.98
N ALA A 45 -5.65 -22.60 1.83
CA ALA A 45 -4.25 -22.29 1.54
C ALA A 45 -4.04 -21.32 0.35
N ALA A 46 -5.05 -20.53 -0.03
CA ALA A 46 -4.88 -19.51 -1.04
C ALA A 46 -4.29 -18.25 -0.41
N SER A 47 -3.27 -17.66 -1.07
CA SER A 47 -2.64 -16.43 -0.57
C SER A 47 -3.64 -15.27 -0.56
N ILE A 48 -3.72 -14.59 0.58
CA ILE A 48 -4.59 -13.42 0.76
C ILE A 48 -3.81 -12.11 0.84
N GLY A 49 -2.48 -12.18 0.89
CA GLY A 49 -1.56 -11.04 0.75
C GLY A 49 -0.73 -10.77 2.00
N LEU A 50 0.04 -9.70 1.97
CA LEU A 50 0.75 -9.18 3.14
C LEU A 50 -0.25 -8.62 4.14
N LEU A 51 -0.31 -9.17 5.34
CA LEU A 51 -1.11 -8.67 6.46
C LEU A 51 -0.39 -7.52 7.17
N VAL A 52 -1.05 -6.38 7.24
CA VAL A 52 -0.66 -5.20 8.04
C VAL A 52 -1.73 -4.96 9.09
N GLU A 53 -1.36 -5.01 10.37
CA GLU A 53 -2.26 -4.72 11.48
C GLU A 53 -2.02 -3.31 12.07
N PRO A 54 -3.08 -2.64 12.56
CA PRO A 54 -2.96 -1.31 13.17
C PRO A 54 -2.36 -1.33 14.58
N GLY A 55 -2.23 -2.50 15.20
CA GLY A 55 -1.88 -2.66 16.62
C GLY A 55 -3.05 -2.31 17.55
N ALA A 56 -2.96 -2.71 18.82
CA ALA A 56 -3.99 -2.43 19.81
C ALA A 56 -3.92 -0.98 20.34
N GLU A 57 -2.73 -0.39 20.32
CA GLU A 57 -2.45 0.95 20.84
C GLU A 57 -1.71 1.81 19.81
N LEU A 58 -1.70 3.12 20.04
CA LEU A 58 -0.97 4.07 19.20
C LEU A 58 0.52 3.69 19.13
N GLY A 59 1.06 3.64 17.91
CA GLY A 59 2.47 3.29 17.67
C GLY A 59 2.76 1.79 17.62
N GLN A 60 1.75 0.94 17.83
CA GLN A 60 1.88 -0.51 17.74
C GLN A 60 1.57 -1.10 16.36
N ALA A 61 1.23 -0.25 15.38
CA ALA A 61 0.99 -0.69 14.02
C ALA A 61 2.21 -1.39 13.40
N ASP A 62 1.91 -2.37 12.54
CA ASP A 62 2.86 -2.94 11.61
C ASP A 62 3.43 -1.83 10.71
N ARG A 63 4.75 -1.88 10.49
CA ARG A 63 5.46 -0.90 9.66
C ARG A 63 6.17 -1.63 8.54
N ALA A 64 5.57 -1.61 7.35
CA ALA A 64 6.23 -1.97 6.11
C ALA A 64 6.67 -0.68 5.40
N ARG A 65 7.96 -0.54 5.14
CA ARG A 65 8.53 0.64 4.47
C ARG A 65 9.38 0.22 3.30
N LEU A 66 9.27 0.95 2.21
CA LEU A 66 10.16 0.76 1.08
C LEU A 66 11.58 1.20 1.47
N GLN A 67 12.59 0.40 1.10
CA GLN A 67 13.98 0.76 1.29
C GLN A 67 14.34 2.01 0.49
N ALA A 68 15.28 2.80 1.01
CA ALA A 68 15.74 4.02 0.37
C ALA A 68 16.25 3.74 -1.06
N ALA A 69 15.84 4.58 -2.00
CA ALA A 69 16.21 4.48 -3.41
C ALA A 69 15.76 3.19 -4.14
N ALA A 70 14.86 2.39 -3.56
CA ALA A 70 14.30 1.21 -4.24
C ALA A 70 13.46 1.61 -5.48
N ILE A 71 12.94 2.85 -5.52
CA ILE A 71 12.31 3.42 -6.70
C ILE A 71 13.25 4.45 -7.32
N GLY A 72 13.75 4.15 -8.52
CA GLY A 72 14.60 5.06 -9.30
C GLY A 72 13.85 6.19 -10.01
N ALA A 73 12.57 6.41 -9.73
CA ALA A 73 11.73 7.40 -10.39
C ALA A 73 11.26 8.48 -9.41
N THR A 74 11.39 9.75 -9.80
CA THR A 74 10.90 10.93 -9.05
C THR A 74 9.50 11.37 -9.51
N LYS A 75 8.91 10.66 -10.45
CA LYS A 75 7.54 10.87 -10.93
C LYS A 75 6.99 9.54 -11.37
N ALA A 76 5.84 9.17 -10.84
CA ALA A 76 5.26 7.86 -11.13
C ALA A 76 3.75 7.84 -10.97
N THR A 77 3.18 6.76 -11.49
CA THR A 77 1.86 6.26 -11.12
C THR A 77 2.06 5.10 -10.16
N VAL A 78 1.66 5.27 -8.90
CA VAL A 78 1.63 4.19 -7.92
C VAL A 78 0.34 3.42 -8.09
N LEU A 79 0.43 2.09 -8.11
CA LEU A 79 -0.68 1.16 -8.23
C LEU A 79 -0.71 0.30 -6.97
N HIS A 80 -1.84 0.28 -6.26
CA HIS A 80 -2.01 -0.51 -5.03
C HIS A 80 -3.29 -1.33 -5.11
N ARG A 81 -3.12 -2.63 -4.90
CA ARG A 81 -4.20 -3.61 -4.83
C ARG A 81 -4.22 -4.18 -3.41
N ARG A 82 -5.36 -4.05 -2.75
CA ARG A 82 -5.58 -4.65 -1.42
C ARG A 82 -6.91 -5.38 -1.36
N ARG A 83 -7.00 -6.30 -0.43
CA ARG A 83 -8.25 -6.89 0.01
C ARG A 83 -8.76 -6.10 1.21
N THR A 84 -10.04 -5.73 1.19
CA THR A 84 -10.73 -5.07 2.30
C THR A 84 -11.26 -6.10 3.29
N ASP A 85 -11.69 -5.64 4.47
CA ASP A 85 -12.15 -6.52 5.56
C ASP A 85 -13.38 -7.37 5.18
N ASP A 86 -14.19 -6.90 4.24
CA ASP A 86 -15.32 -7.63 3.65
C ASP A 86 -14.91 -8.62 2.54
N GLY A 87 -13.61 -8.76 2.28
CA GLY A 87 -13.04 -9.64 1.26
C GLY A 87 -13.00 -9.04 -0.15
N ALA A 88 -13.51 -7.83 -0.37
CA ALA A 88 -13.50 -7.21 -1.70
C ALA A 88 -12.07 -6.82 -2.14
N ILE A 89 -11.81 -6.85 -3.45
CA ILE A 89 -10.53 -6.43 -4.02
C ILE A 89 -10.63 -5.01 -4.53
N VAL A 90 -9.84 -4.11 -3.95
CA VAL A 90 -9.76 -2.71 -4.34
C VAL A 90 -8.47 -2.48 -5.11
N ARG A 91 -8.55 -1.86 -6.28
CA ARG A 91 -7.43 -1.44 -7.12
C ARG A 91 -7.43 0.08 -7.27
N ARG A 92 -6.35 0.73 -6.84
CA ARG A 92 -6.22 2.19 -6.86
C ARG A 92 -4.95 2.63 -7.58
N ALA A 93 -5.02 3.79 -8.22
CA ALA A 93 -3.89 4.46 -8.83
C ALA A 93 -3.72 5.88 -8.25
N TRP A 94 -2.47 6.31 -8.05
CA TRP A 94 -2.10 7.66 -7.62
C TRP A 94 -1.02 8.22 -8.54
N TYR A 95 -1.19 9.47 -8.97
CA TYR A 95 -0.10 10.24 -9.57
C TYR A 95 0.67 10.95 -8.47
N THR A 96 1.99 10.86 -8.51
CA THR A 96 2.84 11.45 -7.48
C THR A 96 4.23 11.81 -8.00
N LEU A 97 4.83 12.82 -7.37
CA LEU A 97 6.24 13.18 -7.48
C LEU A 97 7.08 12.54 -6.36
N ASP A 98 6.44 11.90 -5.40
CA ASP A 98 7.09 11.12 -4.35
C ASP A 98 6.44 9.73 -4.27
N PRO A 99 6.89 8.78 -5.11
CA PRO A 99 6.34 7.45 -5.10
C PRO A 99 6.72 6.64 -3.87
N GLN A 100 7.82 6.97 -3.19
CA GLN A 100 8.20 6.30 -1.95
C GLN A 100 7.19 6.64 -0.85
N ALA A 101 6.91 7.93 -0.62
CA ALA A 101 5.95 8.35 0.39
C ALA A 101 4.54 7.76 0.14
N VAL A 102 4.11 7.69 -1.13
CA VAL A 102 2.81 7.09 -1.46
C VAL A 102 2.79 5.57 -1.22
N ILE A 103 3.86 4.84 -1.57
CA ILE A 103 3.93 3.40 -1.27
C ILE A 103 3.93 3.16 0.24
N ASP A 104 4.72 3.91 1.01
CA ASP A 104 4.77 3.80 2.47
C ASP A 104 3.40 4.11 3.09
N ALA A 105 2.70 5.15 2.60
CA ALA A 105 1.36 5.49 3.04
C ALA A 105 0.33 4.39 2.69
N CYS A 106 0.44 3.78 1.50
CA CYS A 106 -0.40 2.66 1.09
C CYS A 106 -0.17 1.42 1.95
N LEU A 107 1.09 1.12 2.31
CA LEU A 107 1.45 -0.03 3.14
C LEU A 107 1.28 0.22 4.64
N GLY A 108 1.09 1.46 5.08
CA GLY A 108 0.71 1.81 6.44
C GLY A 108 -0.79 1.65 6.75
N GLN A 109 -1.60 1.34 5.73
CA GLN A 109 -3.02 1.04 5.93
C GLN A 109 -3.19 -0.38 6.45
N ALA A 110 -4.10 -0.59 7.40
CA ALA A 110 -4.42 -1.95 7.84
C ALA A 110 -5.14 -2.76 6.72
N GLY A 111 -4.91 -4.07 6.74
CA GLY A 111 -5.55 -5.06 5.87
C GLY A 111 -4.56 -5.96 5.14
N HIS A 112 -5.03 -6.62 4.08
CA HIS A 112 -4.18 -7.49 3.26
C HIS A 112 -3.80 -6.85 1.92
N HIS A 113 -2.50 -6.67 1.70
CA HIS A 113 -1.93 -6.00 0.53
C HIS A 113 -1.50 -7.07 -0.47
N LEU A 114 -2.10 -7.04 -1.67
CA LEU A 114 -1.89 -8.07 -2.69
C LEU A 114 -0.80 -7.67 -3.69
N SER A 115 -0.83 -6.42 -4.14
CA SER A 115 0.17 -5.91 -5.06
C SER A 115 0.41 -4.42 -4.86
N ILE A 116 1.66 -3.99 -5.00
CA ILE A 116 2.03 -2.58 -5.01
C ILE A 116 3.13 -2.34 -6.03
N GLY A 117 3.23 -1.12 -6.53
CA GLY A 117 4.37 -0.73 -7.36
C GLY A 117 4.22 0.64 -7.97
N ALA A 118 5.35 1.20 -8.38
CA ALA A 118 5.44 2.45 -9.09
C ALA A 118 5.77 2.21 -10.57
N VAL A 119 5.02 2.82 -11.46
CA VAL A 119 5.33 2.88 -12.90
C VAL A 119 5.88 4.27 -13.20
N PRO A 120 7.10 4.41 -13.76
CA PRO A 120 7.66 5.72 -14.08
C PRO A 120 6.73 6.56 -14.98
N GLY A 121 6.57 7.83 -14.63
CA GLY A 121 5.67 8.77 -15.30
C GLY A 121 4.20 8.64 -14.93
N TYR A 122 3.36 9.52 -15.50
CA TYR A 122 1.91 9.46 -15.34
C TYR A 122 1.31 8.62 -16.45
N ARG A 123 0.55 7.59 -16.08
CA ARG A 123 -0.17 6.77 -17.05
C ARG A 123 -1.37 7.56 -17.61
N PRO A 124 -1.88 7.23 -18.80
CA PRO A 124 -3.06 7.90 -19.34
C PRO A 124 -4.28 7.68 -18.45
N ASN A 125 -5.03 8.77 -18.20
CA ASN A 125 -6.34 8.73 -17.55
C ASN A 125 -7.41 8.38 -18.60
N LEU A 126 -8.09 7.25 -18.41
CA LEU A 126 -9.16 6.75 -19.27
C LEU A 126 -10.52 6.86 -18.55
N GLY A 127 -10.92 8.08 -18.21
CA GLY A 127 -12.22 8.35 -17.58
C GLY A 127 -12.28 7.97 -16.09
N GLY A 128 -11.23 8.32 -15.33
CA GLY A 128 -11.11 8.00 -13.89
C GLY A 128 -10.32 6.72 -13.62
N PHE A 129 -9.71 6.11 -14.64
CA PHE A 129 -8.99 4.85 -14.53
C PHE A 129 -7.63 4.91 -15.23
N VAL A 130 -6.69 4.10 -14.72
CA VAL A 130 -5.42 3.77 -15.37
C VAL A 130 -5.47 2.31 -15.81
N ARG A 131 -5.24 2.04 -17.10
CA ARG A 131 -5.07 0.68 -17.64
C ARG A 131 -3.62 0.24 -17.49
N TYR A 132 -3.38 -0.85 -16.76
CA TYR A 132 -2.04 -1.44 -16.61
C TYR A 132 -2.11 -2.97 -16.55
N ARG A 133 -1.32 -3.63 -17.40
CA ARG A 133 -1.26 -5.11 -17.53
C ARG A 133 -2.63 -5.79 -17.65
N GLY A 134 -3.54 -5.19 -18.42
CA GLY A 134 -4.87 -5.76 -18.67
C GLY A 134 -5.89 -5.53 -17.55
N GLU A 135 -5.54 -4.74 -16.53
CA GLU A 135 -6.39 -4.44 -15.39
C GLU A 135 -6.69 -2.93 -15.32
N ASP A 136 -7.86 -2.59 -14.79
CA ASP A 136 -8.28 -1.21 -14.55
C ASP A 136 -8.03 -0.84 -13.09
N TRP A 137 -7.35 0.28 -12.90
CA TRP A 137 -6.99 0.82 -11.59
C TRP A 137 -7.70 2.15 -11.42
N GLN A 138 -8.60 2.24 -10.46
CA GLN A 138 -9.35 3.47 -10.27
C GLN A 138 -8.39 4.56 -9.77
N LEU A 139 -8.25 5.62 -10.56
CA LEU A 139 -7.52 6.81 -10.15
C LEU A 139 -8.27 7.40 -8.97
N THR A 140 -7.57 7.73 -7.88
CA THR A 140 -8.27 8.25 -6.71
C THR A 140 -8.80 9.63 -7.03
N ASP A 141 -10.06 9.86 -6.67
CA ASP A 141 -10.58 11.22 -6.61
C ASP A 141 -9.83 11.96 -5.50
N LEU A 142 -9.29 13.13 -5.81
CA LEU A 142 -8.73 14.03 -4.80
C LEU A 142 -9.88 14.50 -3.90
N VAL A 143 -10.00 13.94 -2.69
CA VAL A 143 -10.90 14.50 -1.67
C VAL A 143 -10.17 15.63 -0.96
N GLY A 144 -10.57 16.86 -1.32
CA GLY A 144 -10.32 18.05 -0.51
C GLY A 144 -11.04 17.97 0.84
N THR A 145 -10.46 18.57 1.86
CA THR A 145 -11.01 18.59 3.22
C THR A 145 -12.26 19.47 3.29
N GLY A 146 -13.43 18.86 3.50
CA GLY A 146 -14.67 19.57 3.84
C GLY A 146 -14.64 20.25 5.23
N THR A 147 -15.66 21.08 5.48
CA THR A 147 -15.81 22.22 6.43
C THR A 147 -15.15 23.54 6.03
N GLY A 148 -14.72 23.67 4.76
CA GLY A 148 -14.37 24.97 4.19
C GLY A 148 -13.00 25.50 4.63
N ALA A 149 -12.09 24.63 5.06
CA ALA A 149 -10.68 25.00 5.18
C ALA A 149 -10.03 24.94 3.78
N ALA A 150 -9.54 26.09 3.29
CA ALA A 150 -8.66 26.11 2.14
C ALA A 150 -7.32 25.44 2.50
N ILE A 151 -6.85 24.52 1.66
CA ILE A 151 -5.49 23.98 1.78
C ILE A 151 -4.56 25.00 1.13
N GLY A 152 -3.61 25.54 1.90
CA GLY A 152 -2.63 26.50 1.43
C GLY A 152 -1.19 26.07 1.69
N ASP A 153 -0.24 26.74 1.04
CA ASP A 153 1.17 26.64 1.40
C ASP A 153 1.48 27.35 2.73
N GLU A 154 2.75 27.40 3.14
CA GLU A 154 3.19 28.09 4.36
C GLU A 154 2.88 29.60 4.35
N GLU A 155 2.57 30.17 3.18
CA GLU A 155 2.16 31.57 2.98
C GLU A 155 0.62 31.73 2.85
N GLY A 156 -0.15 30.64 2.97
CA GLY A 156 -1.61 30.65 2.91
C GLY A 156 -2.21 30.76 1.50
N ARG A 157 -1.42 30.56 0.44
CA ARG A 157 -1.90 30.59 -0.96
C ARG A 157 -2.59 29.28 -1.30
N ALA A 158 -3.75 29.35 -1.95
CA ALA A 158 -4.51 28.16 -2.34
C ALA A 158 -3.69 27.21 -3.22
N LEU A 159 -3.63 25.93 -2.83
CA LEU A 159 -3.05 24.87 -3.64
C LEU A 159 -4.07 24.45 -4.70
N ILE A 160 -3.95 25.01 -5.91
CA ILE A 160 -4.78 24.62 -7.04
C ILE A 160 -4.09 23.46 -7.76
N GLY A 161 -4.73 22.30 -7.81
CA GLY A 161 -4.32 21.19 -8.68
C GLY A 161 -4.53 21.59 -10.14
N ALA A 162 -3.52 21.33 -10.98
CA ALA A 162 -3.57 21.62 -12.42
C ALA A 162 -4.50 20.67 -13.18
#